data_AF-A0A2D7X549-F1
#
_entry.id   AF-A0A2D7X549-F1
#
_cell.length_a   1.000
_cell.length_b   1.000
_cell.length_c   1.000
_cell.angle_alpha   90.00
_cell.angle_beta   90.00
_cell.angle_gamma   90.00
#
_symmetry.space_group_name_H-M   'P 1'
#
loop_
_entity.id
_entity.type
_entity.pdbx_description
1 polymer ?
#
loop_
_entity_poly.entity_id
_entity_poly.type
_entity_poly.pdbx_seq_one_letter_code
_entity_poly.pdbx_strand_id
1 'polypeptide(L)'
;MAIGSSALCGTFKREILAGIHRLTAHTRASSTISADTFKVAMFTNSASIDADTTGYTTSNEVSGTNYSAGGATLSSVTIGLADNSSAVPTAFVDFADTTFSSSTISSARGALIYNSTLSSAGTGSTTNHAADPAVAVINFGGDKSSSAGDFTIQYPANDANNAIIRIS
;
A
#
# COMPACT_ATOMS: atom_id res chain seq x y z
N MET A 1 15.96 3.49 -11.93
CA MET A 1 15.42 4.86 -11.73
C MET A 1 15.10 4.98 -10.26
N ALA A 2 15.47 6.08 -9.59
CA ALA A 2 15.11 6.29 -8.18
C ALA A 2 13.58 6.37 -8.04
N ILE A 3 13.03 5.94 -6.89
CA ILE A 3 11.59 6.04 -6.58
C ILE A 3 11.18 7.52 -6.70
N GLY A 4 10.41 7.85 -7.75
CA GLY A 4 10.23 9.22 -8.23
C GLY A 4 9.17 10.01 -7.46
N SER A 5 7.95 9.48 -7.35
CA SER A 5 6.83 10.16 -6.68
C SER A 5 5.89 9.15 -6.02
N SER A 6 5.25 9.57 -4.94
CA SER A 6 4.13 8.81 -4.38
C SER A 6 2.96 8.80 -5.37
N ALA A 7 2.38 7.64 -5.62
CA ALA A 7 1.29 7.48 -6.57
C ALA A 7 0.48 6.20 -6.30
N LEU A 8 -0.81 6.23 -6.62
CA LEU A 8 -1.60 5.00 -6.78
C LEU A 8 -1.18 4.29 -8.06
N CYS A 9 -0.95 2.98 -7.98
CA CYS A 9 -0.58 2.16 -9.12
C CYS A 9 -1.73 2.14 -10.14
N GLY A 10 -1.40 2.21 -11.43
CA GLY A 10 -2.40 2.26 -12.50
C GLY A 10 -3.27 1.01 -12.54
N THR A 11 -2.68 -0.15 -12.24
CA THR A 11 -3.40 -1.43 -12.14
C THR A 11 -4.47 -1.38 -11.04
N PHE A 12 -4.10 -0.93 -9.83
CA PHE A 12 -5.02 -0.84 -8.69
C PHE A 12 -6.26 -0.01 -8.99
N LYS A 13 -6.11 1.13 -9.70
CA LYS A 13 -7.23 2.02 -10.06
C LYS A 13 -8.31 1.29 -10.87
N ARG A 14 -7.91 0.38 -11.76
CA ARG A 14 -8.84 -0.44 -12.53
C ARG A 14 -9.31 -1.65 -11.73
N GLU A 15 -8.40 -2.30 -11.02
CA GLU A 15 -8.66 -3.54 -10.29
C GLU A 15 -9.65 -3.33 -9.12
N ILE A 16 -9.59 -2.19 -8.43
CA ILE A 16 -10.53 -1.85 -7.37
C ILE A 16 -11.96 -1.73 -7.90
N LEU A 17 -12.15 -1.16 -9.09
CA LEU A 17 -13.46 -1.05 -9.75
C LEU A 17 -13.97 -2.40 -10.27
N ALA A 18 -13.07 -3.33 -10.57
CA ALA A 18 -13.41 -4.71 -10.92
C ALA A 18 -13.75 -5.57 -9.69
N GLY A 19 -13.63 -5.03 -8.47
CA GLY A 19 -13.87 -5.76 -7.22
C GLY A 19 -12.81 -6.80 -6.87
N ILE A 20 -11.60 -6.67 -7.46
CA ILE A 20 -10.48 -7.60 -7.22
C ILE A 20 -9.90 -7.41 -5.82
N HIS A 21 -9.81 -6.16 -5.34
CA HIS A 21 -9.30 -5.85 -4.02
C HIS A 21 -10.44 -5.68 -3.02
N ARG A 22 -10.40 -6.43 -1.93
CA ARG A 22 -11.35 -6.33 -0.81
C ARG A 22 -10.72 -5.56 0.35
N LEU A 23 -10.88 -4.24 0.38
CA LEU A 23 -10.36 -3.40 1.47
C LEU A 23 -11.02 -3.69 2.83
N THR A 24 -12.31 -4.00 2.83
CA THR A 24 -13.09 -4.32 4.03
C THR A 24 -13.93 -5.58 3.82
N ALA A 25 -14.23 -6.27 4.91
CA ALA A 25 -15.13 -7.41 4.87
C ALA A 25 -16.55 -6.95 4.54
N HIS A 26 -17.30 -7.80 3.83
CA HIS A 26 -18.68 -7.49 3.48
C HIS A 26 -19.55 -8.74 3.60
N THR A 27 -20.73 -8.60 4.18
CA THR A 27 -21.74 -9.67 4.29
C THR A 27 -22.93 -9.39 3.38
N ARG A 28 -23.31 -10.35 2.55
CA ARG A 28 -24.55 -10.32 1.75
C ARG A 28 -25.41 -11.50 2.18
N ALA A 29 -26.57 -11.21 2.76
CA ALA A 29 -27.41 -12.21 3.42
C ALA A 29 -26.58 -13.06 4.40
N SER A 30 -26.44 -14.36 4.14
CA SER A 30 -25.71 -15.30 5.01
C SER A 30 -24.25 -15.55 4.57
N SER A 31 -23.78 -14.94 3.48
CA SER A 31 -22.41 -15.11 2.99
C SER A 31 -21.54 -13.91 3.34
N THR A 32 -20.43 -14.17 4.03
CA THR A 32 -19.41 -13.16 4.35
C THR A 32 -18.20 -13.37 3.46
N ILE A 33 -17.75 -12.28 2.85
CA ILE A 33 -16.47 -12.21 2.13
C ILE A 33 -15.52 -11.42 3.03
N SER A 34 -14.41 -12.05 3.41
CA SER A 34 -13.39 -11.42 4.24
C SER A 34 -12.69 -10.28 3.52
N ALA A 35 -12.10 -9.37 4.30
CA ALA A 35 -11.14 -8.40 3.75
C ALA A 35 -9.87 -9.11 3.29
N ASP A 36 -9.20 -8.53 2.31
CA ASP A 36 -7.85 -8.87 1.92
C ASP A 36 -6.82 -8.33 2.91
N THR A 37 -5.65 -8.96 2.92
CA THR A 37 -4.50 -8.56 3.72
C THR A 37 -3.58 -7.71 2.87
N PHE A 38 -3.48 -6.44 3.22
CA PHE A 38 -2.56 -5.50 2.58
C PHE A 38 -1.26 -5.42 3.39
N LYS A 39 -0.13 -5.29 2.70
CA LYS A 39 1.18 -5.13 3.31
C LYS A 39 1.89 -3.91 2.74
N VAL A 40 2.86 -3.40 3.50
CA VAL A 40 3.79 -2.37 3.07
C VAL A 40 5.21 -2.91 3.16
N ALA A 41 5.91 -2.93 2.02
CA ALA A 41 7.32 -3.31 1.92
C ALA A 41 8.18 -2.09 1.56
N MET A 42 9.34 -1.95 2.18
CA MET A 42 10.26 -0.83 1.97
C MET A 42 11.35 -1.21 0.97
N PHE A 43 11.74 -0.24 0.15
CA PHE A 43 12.68 -0.44 -0.94
C PHE A 43 13.84 0.55 -0.89
N THR A 44 15.00 0.09 -1.33
CA THR A 44 16.19 0.93 -1.47
C THR A 44 16.09 1.84 -2.71
N ASN A 45 17.00 2.80 -2.85
CA ASN A 45 17.08 3.67 -4.03
C ASN A 45 17.43 2.93 -5.34
N SER A 46 17.83 1.65 -5.27
CA SER A 46 18.08 0.80 -6.43
C SER A 46 16.80 0.21 -7.02
N ALA A 47 15.70 0.18 -6.25
CA ALA A 47 14.41 -0.27 -6.74
C ALA A 47 13.83 0.72 -7.75
N SER A 48 13.13 0.20 -8.75
CA SER A 48 12.41 0.99 -9.75
C SER A 48 10.91 0.79 -9.60
N ILE A 49 10.39 1.00 -8.38
CA ILE A 49 8.95 1.02 -8.13
C ILE A 49 8.36 2.40 -8.45
N ASP A 50 7.23 2.42 -9.12
CA ASP A 50 6.53 3.60 -9.63
C ASP A 50 5.03 3.30 -9.88
N ALA A 51 4.31 4.24 -10.50
CA ALA A 51 2.88 4.10 -10.79
C ALA A 51 2.53 2.95 -11.76
N ASP A 52 3.51 2.43 -12.51
CA ASP A 52 3.34 1.31 -13.44
C ASP A 52 3.70 -0.04 -12.81
N THR A 53 4.17 -0.04 -11.56
CA THR A 53 4.41 -1.26 -10.78
C THR A 53 3.12 -2.05 -10.66
N THR A 54 3.14 -3.32 -11.09
CA THR A 54 1.96 -4.17 -11.18
C THR A 54 1.80 -5.11 -10.00
N GLY A 55 2.92 -5.52 -9.39
CA GLY A 55 2.96 -6.45 -8.27
C GLY A 55 4.23 -6.29 -7.46
N TYR A 56 4.16 -6.74 -6.21
CA TYR A 56 5.30 -6.75 -5.30
C TYR A 56 6.36 -7.77 -5.77
N THR A 57 7.64 -7.41 -5.56
CA THR A 57 8.77 -8.32 -5.68
C THR A 57 9.76 -8.04 -4.55
N THR A 58 10.57 -9.03 -4.19
CA THR A 58 11.65 -8.88 -3.20
C THR A 58 12.87 -8.13 -3.74
N SER A 59 12.90 -7.81 -5.04
CA SER A 59 14.07 -7.21 -5.67
C SER A 59 14.30 -5.80 -5.14
N ASN A 60 15.50 -5.56 -4.59
CA ASN A 60 15.91 -4.27 -3.99
C ASN A 60 15.05 -3.83 -2.79
N GLU A 61 14.29 -4.75 -2.20
CA GLU A 61 13.66 -4.55 -0.89
C GLU A 61 14.75 -4.33 0.17
N VAL A 62 14.47 -3.50 1.17
CA VAL A 62 15.39 -3.31 2.29
C VAL A 62 15.56 -4.61 3.08
N SER A 63 16.68 -4.73 3.76
CA SER A 63 16.92 -5.76 4.77
C SER A 63 17.48 -5.11 6.03
N GLY A 64 17.34 -5.78 7.17
CA GLY A 64 17.77 -5.23 8.44
C GLY A 64 17.26 -6.01 9.65
N THR A 65 17.77 -5.65 10.82
CA THR A 65 17.27 -6.19 12.09
C THR A 65 15.80 -5.79 12.28
N ASN A 66 14.96 -6.74 12.72
CA ASN A 66 13.53 -6.57 12.93
C ASN A 66 12.76 -6.09 11.68
N TYR A 67 13.29 -6.40 10.49
CA TYR A 67 12.60 -6.26 9.22
C TYR A 67 12.64 -7.60 8.48
N SER A 68 11.48 -8.10 8.06
CA SER A 68 11.35 -9.31 7.24
C SER A 68 10.94 -8.93 5.82
N ALA A 69 11.47 -9.65 4.83
CA ALA A 69 11.07 -9.48 3.43
C ALA A 69 9.55 -9.65 3.27
N GLY A 70 8.96 -8.83 2.40
CA GLY A 70 7.52 -8.59 2.30
C GLY A 70 6.98 -7.58 3.31
N GLY A 71 7.82 -6.98 4.14
CA GLY A 71 7.47 -5.96 5.11
C GLY A 71 6.33 -6.33 6.08
N ALA A 72 5.55 -5.32 6.50
CA ALA A 72 4.56 -5.44 7.56
C ALA A 72 3.12 -5.41 7.03
N THR A 73 2.21 -6.09 7.73
CA THR A 73 0.76 -6.03 7.46
C THR A 73 0.19 -4.68 7.88
N LEU A 74 -0.60 -4.07 6.99
CA LEU A 74 -1.36 -2.87 7.30
C LEU A 74 -2.52 -3.24 8.23
N SER A 75 -2.66 -2.50 9.31
CA SER A 75 -3.72 -2.68 10.30
C SER A 75 -4.74 -1.56 10.23
N SER A 76 -5.92 -1.80 10.80
CA SER A 76 -7.00 -0.82 10.90
C SER A 76 -7.43 -0.21 9.55
N VAL A 77 -7.55 -1.05 8.52
CA VAL A 77 -8.06 -0.60 7.21
C VAL A 77 -9.50 -0.10 7.38
N THR A 78 -9.73 1.18 7.14
CA THR A 78 -11.08 1.77 7.16
C THR A 78 -11.37 2.54 5.89
N ILE A 79 -12.66 2.70 5.57
CA ILE A 79 -13.13 3.49 4.44
C ILE A 79 -14.05 4.58 4.97
N GLY A 80 -13.73 5.83 4.66
CA GLY A 80 -14.54 7.00 4.98
C GLY A 80 -15.11 7.67 3.74
N LEU A 81 -16.14 8.50 3.94
CA LEU A 81 -16.73 9.38 2.93
C LEU A 81 -16.97 10.75 3.57
N ALA A 82 -16.39 11.79 3.00
CA ALA A 82 -16.62 13.16 3.38
C ALA A 82 -16.41 14.09 2.18
N ASP A 83 -16.93 15.32 2.27
CA ASP A 83 -16.67 16.34 1.27
C ASP A 83 -15.25 16.88 1.42
N ASN A 84 -14.54 17.02 0.30
CA ASN A 84 -13.26 17.72 0.27
C ASN A 84 -13.45 19.25 0.34
N SER A 85 -12.36 20.02 0.33
CA SER A 85 -12.41 21.49 0.40
C SER A 85 -13.17 22.18 -0.75
N SER A 86 -13.50 21.45 -1.82
CA SER A 86 -14.30 21.95 -2.95
C SER A 86 -15.75 21.44 -2.94
N ALA A 87 -16.22 20.90 -1.81
CA ALA A 87 -17.56 20.31 -1.66
C ALA A 87 -17.82 19.14 -2.63
N VAL A 88 -16.79 18.34 -2.91
CA VAL A 88 -16.91 17.11 -3.72
C VAL A 88 -16.84 15.89 -2.79
N PRO A 89 -17.83 14.98 -2.83
CA PRO A 89 -17.82 13.77 -2.00
C PRO A 89 -16.62 12.91 -2.39
N THR A 90 -15.72 12.70 -1.43
CA THR A 90 -14.49 11.97 -1.63
C THR A 90 -14.48 10.75 -0.72
N ALA A 91 -14.41 9.56 -1.31
CA ALA A 91 -14.16 8.34 -0.55
C ALA A 91 -12.66 8.21 -0.30
N PHE A 92 -12.28 7.78 0.90
CA PHE A 92 -10.88 7.64 1.29
C PHE A 92 -10.61 6.39 2.13
N VAL A 93 -9.37 5.90 2.07
CA VAL A 93 -8.90 4.74 2.84
C VAL A 93 -7.84 5.16 3.84
N ASP A 94 -7.92 4.59 5.03
CA ASP A 94 -6.97 4.79 6.12
C ASP A 94 -6.28 3.52 6.55
N PHE A 95 -5.08 3.67 7.10
CA PHE A 95 -4.29 2.62 7.72
C PHE A 95 -3.65 3.18 8.99
N ALA A 96 -3.55 2.37 10.04
CA ALA A 96 -2.74 2.78 11.18
C ALA A 96 -1.25 2.86 10.80
N ASP A 97 -0.53 3.83 11.36
CA ASP A 97 0.91 4.01 11.19
C ASP A 97 1.66 2.68 11.42
N THR A 98 2.62 2.40 10.54
CA THR A 98 3.35 1.13 10.57
C THR A 98 4.71 1.32 11.22
N THR A 99 4.93 0.66 12.36
CA THR A 99 6.19 0.76 13.11
C THR A 99 6.97 -0.55 13.09
N PHE A 100 8.23 -0.48 12.66
CA PHE A 100 9.23 -1.54 12.78
C PHE A 100 10.09 -1.24 14.02
N SER A 101 9.71 -1.82 15.15
CA SER A 101 10.33 -1.52 16.45
C SER A 101 11.76 -2.04 16.57
N SER A 102 12.62 -1.26 17.24
CA SER A 102 14.03 -1.61 17.47
C SER A 102 14.76 -2.09 16.20
N SER A 103 14.47 -1.45 15.06
CA SER A 103 14.97 -1.87 13.76
C SER A 103 16.32 -1.24 13.44
N THR A 104 17.07 -1.91 12.57
CA THR A 104 18.27 -1.35 11.93
C THR A 104 18.10 -1.48 10.42
N ILE A 105 17.48 -0.47 9.82
CA ILE A 105 17.18 -0.41 8.39
C ILE A 105 18.09 0.64 7.77
N SER A 106 18.73 0.31 6.65
CA SER A 106 19.61 1.25 5.94
C SER A 106 19.01 1.63 4.58
N SER A 107 18.95 2.93 4.33
CA SER A 107 18.66 3.51 3.01
C SER A 107 17.31 3.10 2.41
N ALA A 108 16.26 3.08 3.24
CA ALA A 108 14.89 2.98 2.76
C ALA A 108 14.52 4.26 2.00
N ARG A 109 14.26 4.16 0.70
CA ARG A 109 13.95 5.29 -0.18
C ARG A 109 12.44 5.49 -0.36
N GLY A 110 11.68 4.42 -0.27
CA GLY A 110 10.24 4.43 -0.42
C GLY A 110 9.63 3.10 -0.04
N ALA A 111 8.32 2.98 -0.23
CA ALA A 111 7.58 1.77 0.08
C ALA A 111 6.52 1.47 -0.98
N LEU A 112 6.15 0.19 -1.08
CA LEU A 112 5.04 -0.30 -1.89
C LEU A 112 3.98 -0.87 -0.96
N ILE A 113 2.75 -0.34 -1.04
CA ILE A 113 1.57 -1.01 -0.53
C ILE A 113 1.10 -2.00 -1.59
N TYR A 114 0.81 -3.24 -1.19
CA TYR A 114 0.36 -4.30 -2.08
C TYR A 114 -0.63 -5.24 -1.39
N ASN A 115 -1.39 -6.01 -2.17
CA ASN A 115 -2.35 -6.99 -1.65
C ASN A 115 -1.71 -8.38 -1.56
N SER A 116 -1.37 -8.82 -0.36
CA SER A 116 -0.73 -10.11 -0.11
C SER A 116 -1.66 -11.31 -0.08
N THR A 117 -2.99 -11.10 -0.01
CA THR A 117 -3.96 -12.21 -0.14
C THR A 117 -3.91 -12.80 -1.53
N LEU A 118 -3.68 -11.98 -2.55
CA LEU A 118 -3.67 -12.35 -3.96
C LEU A 118 -2.28 -12.79 -4.43
N SER A 119 -1.70 -13.78 -3.74
CA SER A 119 -0.32 -14.26 -3.98
C SER A 119 -0.10 -15.00 -5.31
N SER A 120 -1.16 -15.17 -6.10
CA SER A 120 -1.11 -15.74 -7.45
C SER A 120 -1.79 -14.80 -8.43
N ALA A 121 -1.29 -14.74 -9.67
CA ALA A 121 -1.91 -13.95 -10.72
C ALA A 121 -3.32 -14.48 -11.03
N GLY A 122 -4.27 -13.55 -11.22
CA GLY A 122 -5.66 -13.87 -11.55
C GLY A 122 -6.03 -13.35 -12.93
N THR A 123 -6.86 -14.14 -13.63
CA THR A 123 -7.41 -13.77 -14.94
C THR A 123 -8.91 -13.54 -14.81
N GLY A 124 -9.36 -12.33 -15.16
CA GLY A 124 -10.77 -11.99 -15.26
C GLY A 124 -11.22 -11.88 -16.72
N SER A 125 -12.52 -11.68 -16.95
CA SER A 125 -13.05 -11.53 -18.32
C SER A 125 -12.51 -10.29 -19.03
N THR A 126 -12.24 -9.22 -18.28
CA THR A 126 -11.77 -7.92 -18.82
C THR A 126 -10.63 -7.31 -18.01
N THR A 127 -10.44 -7.74 -16.76
CA THR A 127 -9.43 -7.20 -15.85
C THR A 127 -8.67 -8.36 -15.20
N ASN A 128 -7.36 -8.40 -15.44
CA ASN A 128 -6.43 -9.34 -14.79
C ASN A 128 -5.67 -8.60 -13.68
N HIS A 129 -5.12 -9.36 -12.74
CA HIS A 129 -4.18 -8.84 -11.74
C HIS A 129 -2.92 -9.70 -11.67
N ALA A 130 -1.79 -9.07 -11.31
CA ALA A 130 -0.55 -9.78 -11.03
C ALA A 130 -0.64 -10.56 -9.70
N ALA A 131 0.36 -11.42 -9.44
CA ALA A 131 0.57 -11.93 -8.08
C ALA A 131 1.03 -10.77 -7.17
N ASP A 132 0.56 -10.77 -5.93
CA ASP A 132 0.79 -9.71 -4.94
C ASP A 132 0.58 -8.31 -5.53
N PRO A 133 -0.60 -8.01 -6.11
CA PRO A 133 -0.80 -6.84 -6.94
C PRO A 133 -0.57 -5.54 -6.16
N ALA A 134 0.14 -4.63 -6.82
CA ALA A 134 0.56 -3.35 -6.26
C ALA A 134 -0.62 -2.38 -6.11
N VAL A 135 -0.63 -1.62 -5.02
CA VAL A 135 -1.70 -0.67 -4.67
C VAL A 135 -1.18 0.76 -4.79
N ALA A 136 -0.14 1.10 -4.04
CA ALA A 136 0.40 2.46 -4.00
C ALA A 136 1.91 2.45 -3.76
N VAL A 137 2.60 3.37 -4.42
CA VAL A 137 4.00 3.70 -4.14
C VAL A 137 4.04 4.91 -3.23
N ILE A 138 4.92 4.85 -2.23
CA ILE A 138 5.21 5.93 -1.29
C ILE A 138 6.67 6.33 -1.48
N ASN A 139 6.93 7.59 -1.80
CA ASN A 139 8.28 8.15 -1.81
C ASN A 139 8.54 8.86 -0.48
N PHE A 140 9.63 8.51 0.21
CA PHE A 140 10.03 9.17 1.47
C PHE A 140 10.77 10.50 1.26
N GLY A 141 10.98 10.93 0.01
CA GLY A 141 11.66 12.17 -0.37
C GLY A 141 13.18 12.16 -0.12
N GLY A 142 13.71 11.05 0.38
CA GLY A 142 15.07 10.93 0.91
C GLY A 142 15.32 9.50 1.40
N ASP A 143 16.58 9.09 1.49
CA ASP A 143 16.91 7.85 2.19
C ASP A 143 16.62 8.04 3.68
N LYS A 144 15.95 7.05 4.27
CA LYS A 144 15.62 6.96 5.68
C LYS A 144 16.29 5.72 6.27
N SER A 145 16.74 5.83 7.51
CA SER A 145 17.41 4.73 8.22
C SER A 145 16.99 4.72 9.68
N SER A 146 17.09 3.56 10.30
CA SER A 146 17.01 3.34 11.74
C SER A 146 18.26 2.60 12.22
N SER A 147 18.61 2.75 13.50
CA SER A 147 19.73 2.04 14.12
C SER A 147 19.37 1.67 15.55
N ALA A 148 18.97 0.41 15.74
CA ALA A 148 18.41 -0.08 17.01
C ALA A 148 17.28 0.81 17.56
N GLY A 149 16.47 1.38 16.67
CA GLY A 149 15.39 2.30 17.00
C GLY A 149 14.19 2.10 16.10
N ASP A 150 13.08 2.75 16.41
CA ASP A 150 11.84 2.57 15.66
C ASP A 150 11.95 3.21 14.28
N PHE A 151 11.50 2.48 13.25
CA PHE A 151 11.22 3.04 11.94
C PHE A 151 9.71 3.07 11.76
N THR A 152 9.13 4.27 11.72
CA THR A 152 7.69 4.45 11.55
C THR A 152 7.38 5.05 10.19
N ILE A 153 6.56 4.35 9.42
CA ILE A 153 5.88 4.91 8.24
C ILE A 153 4.61 5.57 8.75
N GLN A 154 4.62 6.90 8.78
CA GLN A 154 3.46 7.70 9.11
C GLN A 154 2.62 7.98 7.87
N TYR A 155 1.35 7.60 7.90
CA TYR A 155 0.44 7.88 6.80
C TYR A 155 -0.14 9.31 6.91
N PRO A 156 -0.55 9.92 5.79
CA PRO A 156 -1.24 11.20 5.81
C PRO A 156 -2.51 11.17 6.67
N ALA A 157 -2.98 12.36 7.08
CA ALA A 157 -4.21 12.49 7.84
C ALA A 157 -5.40 11.80 7.13
N ASN A 158 -6.19 11.08 7.92
CA ASN A 158 -7.35 10.33 7.47
C ASN A 158 -8.54 11.27 7.19
N ASP A 159 -8.47 11.99 6.08
CA ASP A 159 -9.55 12.87 5.62
C ASP A 159 -9.61 12.97 4.08
N ALA A 160 -10.69 13.56 3.58
CA ALA A 160 -10.98 13.74 2.15
C ALA A 160 -9.93 14.54 1.36
N ASN A 161 -9.04 15.28 2.04
CA ASN A 161 -8.04 16.14 1.42
C ASN A 161 -6.62 15.57 1.48
N ASN A 162 -6.36 14.67 2.43
CA ASN A 162 -5.00 14.25 2.75
C ASN A 162 -4.77 12.75 2.65
N ALA A 163 -5.80 11.92 2.77
CA ALA A 163 -5.64 10.47 2.86
C ALA A 163 -4.84 9.85 1.70
N ILE A 164 -4.14 8.75 2.00
CA ILE A 164 -3.20 8.08 1.09
C ILE A 164 -3.88 7.51 -0.16
N ILE A 165 -5.12 7.04 -0.03
CA ILE A 165 -5.97 6.62 -1.16
C ILE A 165 -7.24 7.46 -1.12
N ARG A 166 -7.58 8.10 -2.24
CA ARG A 166 -8.78 8.93 -2.41
C ARG A 166 -9.41 8.70 -3.77
N ILE A 167 -10.74 8.72 -3.80
CA ILE A 167 -11.57 8.69 -5.00
C ILE A 167 -12.53 9.87 -4.90
N SER A 168 -12.35 10.85 -5.77
CA SER A 168 -13.07 12.14 -5.82
C SER A 168 -13.61 12.41 -7.21
#